data_AF-A0A950RZH1-F1
#
_entry.id   AF-A0A950RZH1-F1
#
_cell.length_a   1.000
_cell.length_b   1.000
_cell.length_c   1.000
_cell.angle_alpha   90.00
_cell.angle_beta   90.00
_cell.angle_gamma   90.00
#
_symmetry.space_group_name_H-M   'P 1'
#
loop_
_entity.id
_entity.type
_entity.pdbx_description
1 polymer ?
#
loop_
_entity_poly.entity_id
_entity_poly.type
_entity_poly.pdbx_seq_one_letter_code
_entity_poly.pdbx_strand_id
1 'polypeptide(L)'
;MQRQPSYAARLGAVLRRRDVVALRAFLIESAQRFGDDTQVSDVQAKSDEEMEELLHRMIVARPDLNDLHRASRQWLFEHGIDTFGDREGGRRN
;
A
#
# COMPACT_ATOMS: atom_id res chain seq x y z
N MET A 1 25.24 -18.83 -0.13
CA MET A 1 25.15 -17.40 0.23
C MET A 1 23.69 -16.98 0.15
N GLN A 2 23.05 -16.65 1.27
CA GLN A 2 21.63 -16.28 1.26
C GLN A 2 21.51 -14.85 0.71
N ARG A 3 21.07 -14.73 -0.55
CA ARG A 3 20.76 -13.43 -1.16
C ARG A 3 19.56 -12.89 -0.40
N GLN A 4 19.74 -11.82 0.37
CA GLN A 4 18.62 -11.22 1.09
C GLN A 4 17.49 -10.94 0.09
N PRO A 5 16.23 -11.29 0.41
CA PRO A 5 15.11 -11.02 -0.48
C PRO A 5 15.10 -9.51 -0.75
N SER A 6 14.97 -9.17 -2.03
CA SER A 6 14.85 -7.79 -2.47
C SER A 6 13.70 -7.11 -1.75
N TYR A 7 13.76 -5.78 -1.60
CA TYR A 7 12.68 -4.99 -1.01
C TYR A 7 11.32 -5.37 -1.59
N ALA A 8 11.27 -5.56 -2.92
CA ALA A 8 10.06 -5.96 -3.61
C ALA A 8 9.53 -7.35 -3.19
N ALA A 9 10.40 -8.32 -2.93
CA ALA A 9 9.98 -9.64 -2.48
C ALA A 9 9.42 -9.60 -1.04
N ARG A 10 10.04 -8.82 -0.14
CA ARG A 10 9.55 -8.64 1.24
C ARG A 10 8.21 -7.92 1.26
N LEU A 11 8.08 -6.83 0.51
CA LEU A 11 6.82 -6.11 0.37
C LEU A 11 5.71 -7.01 -0.21
N GLY A 12 6.04 -7.84 -1.20
CA GLY A 12 5.08 -8.82 -1.74
C GLY A 12 4.61 -9.82 -0.69
N ALA A 13 5.49 -10.29 0.19
CA ALA A 13 5.13 -11.17 1.29
C ALA A 13 4.20 -10.48 2.31
N VAL A 14 4.43 -9.19 2.61
CA VAL A 14 3.56 -8.40 3.50
C VAL A 14 2.18 -8.20 2.87
N LEU A 15 2.12 -7.80 1.59
CA LEU A 15 0.85 -7.58 0.88
C LEU A 15 0.01 -8.87 0.76
N ARG A 16 0.66 -10.04 0.67
CA ARG A 16 -0.04 -11.35 0.68
C ARG A 16 -0.77 -11.64 1.98
N ARG A 17 -0.33 -11.06 3.10
CA ARG A 17 -1.02 -11.21 4.39
C ARG A 17 -2.31 -10.38 4.45
N ARG A 18 -2.48 -9.41 3.54
CA ARG A 18 -3.61 -8.46 3.52
C ARG A 18 -3.85 -7.82 4.89
N ASP A 19 -2.74 -7.51 5.57
CA ASP A 19 -2.74 -7.00 6.93
C ASP A 19 -2.24 -5.55 6.89
N VAL A 20 -3.15 -4.64 7.23
CA VAL A 20 -2.92 -3.19 7.24
C VAL A 20 -1.85 -2.80 8.27
N VAL A 21 -1.84 -3.43 9.44
CA VAL A 21 -0.87 -3.17 10.50
C VAL A 21 0.52 -3.63 10.06
N ALA A 22 0.60 -4.81 9.43
CA ALA A 22 1.85 -5.32 8.89
C ALA A 22 2.39 -4.43 7.75
N LEU A 23 1.51 -3.93 6.87
CA LEU A 23 1.89 -2.99 5.81
C LEU A 23 2.41 -1.67 6.38
N ARG A 24 1.69 -1.09 7.35
CA ARG A 24 2.10 0.15 8.03
C ARG A 24 3.47 0.00 8.67
N ALA A 25 3.69 -1.05 9.46
CA ALA A 25 4.96 -1.30 10.10
C ALA A 25 6.11 -1.44 9.08
N PHE A 26 5.87 -2.16 7.98
CA PHE A 26 6.85 -2.34 6.92
C PHE A 26 7.20 -1.02 6.21
N LEU A 27 6.20 -0.18 5.91
CA LEU A 27 6.40 1.12 5.29
C LEU A 27 7.16 2.07 6.21
N ILE A 28 6.87 2.08 7.51
CA ILE A 28 7.59 2.87 8.51
C ILE A 28 9.06 2.42 8.59
N GLU A 29 9.32 1.12 8.73
CA GLU A 29 10.70 0.58 8.77
C GLU A 29 11.48 0.96 7.50
N SER A 30 10.81 0.87 6.35
CA SER A 30 11.41 1.17 5.05
C SER A 30 11.67 2.66 4.86
N ALA A 31 10.74 3.51 5.28
CA ALA A 31 10.89 4.96 5.24
C ALA A 31 11.96 5.45 6.22
N GLN A 32 12.11 4.84 7.39
CA GLN A 32 13.22 5.13 8.31
C GLN A 32 14.58 4.74 7.71
N ARG A 33 14.63 3.67 6.91
CA ARG A 33 15.87 3.12 6.37
C ARG A 33 16.33 3.78 5.07
N PHE A 34 15.39 4.17 4.21
CA PHE A 34 15.66 4.64 2.85
C PHE A 34 14.95 5.95 2.49
N GLY A 35 13.98 6.37 3.30
CA GLY A 35 13.17 7.55 3.07
C GLY A 35 13.55 8.71 3.99
N ASP A 36 12.59 9.58 4.21
CA ASP A 36 12.71 10.81 5.01
C ASP A 36 11.65 10.80 6.13
N ASP A 37 11.88 11.53 7.21
CA ASP A 37 10.99 11.58 8.39
C ASP A 37 9.55 12.01 8.01
N THR A 38 9.44 12.81 6.94
CA THR A 38 8.17 13.24 6.35
C THR A 38 7.35 12.05 5.82
N GLN A 39 7.98 11.05 5.19
CA GLN A 39 7.28 9.85 4.71
C GLN A 39 6.81 8.96 5.87
N VAL A 40 7.60 8.88 6.95
CA VAL A 40 7.20 8.14 8.15
C VAL A 40 5.96 8.79 8.77
N SER A 41 5.98 10.11 8.91
CA SER A 41 4.86 10.87 9.47
C SER A 41 3.60 10.78 8.60
N ASP A 42 3.74 10.82 7.27
CA ASP A 42 2.60 10.65 6.35
C ASP A 42 1.96 9.26 6.49
N VAL A 43 2.77 8.19 6.54
CA VAL A 43 2.27 6.82 6.71
C VAL A 43 1.62 6.62 8.07
N GLN A 44 2.15 7.24 9.13
CA GLN A 44 1.56 7.18 10.47
C GLN A 44 0.25 7.96 10.58
N ALA A 45 0.14 9.09 9.88
CA ALA A 45 -1.02 9.96 9.90
C ALA A 45 -2.22 9.42 9.10
N LYS A 46 -2.01 8.44 8.20
CA LYS A 46 -3.10 7.80 7.46
C LYS A 46 -4.10 7.13 8.41
N SER A 47 -5.36 7.06 8.01
CA SER A 47 -6.35 6.22 8.67
C SER A 47 -6.19 4.76 8.26
N ASP A 48 -6.81 3.82 8.98
CA ASP A 48 -6.79 2.40 8.60
C ASP A 48 -7.43 2.17 7.23
N GLU A 49 -8.52 2.87 6.90
CA GLU A 49 -9.13 2.84 5.56
C GLU A 49 -8.17 3.32 4.46
N GLU A 50 -7.42 4.40 4.69
CA GLU A 50 -6.44 4.90 3.71
C GLU A 50 -5.27 3.93 3.54
N MET A 51 -4.89 3.22 4.60
CA MET A 51 -3.88 2.17 4.52
C MET A 51 -4.39 0.93 3.80
N GLU A 52 -5.66 0.57 3.96
CA GLU A 52 -6.31 -0.52 3.23
C GLU A 52 -6.45 -0.19 1.75
N GLU A 53 -6.82 1.05 1.41
CA GLU A 53 -6.76 1.55 0.03
C GLU A 53 -5.34 1.41 -0.54
N LEU A 54 -4.33 1.90 0.18
CA LEU A 54 -2.95 1.82 -0.25
C LEU A 54 -2.52 0.37 -0.47
N LEU A 55 -2.92 -0.55 0.41
CA LEU A 55 -2.68 -1.99 0.28
C LEU A 55 -3.25 -2.51 -1.03
N HIS A 56 -4.52 -2.22 -1.33
CA HIS A 56 -5.16 -2.68 -2.56
C HIS A 56 -4.56 -2.05 -3.81
N ARG A 57 -4.24 -0.75 -3.79
CA ARG A 57 -3.52 -0.06 -4.88
C ARG A 57 -2.16 -0.71 -5.14
N MET A 58 -1.39 -1.00 -4.09
CA MET A 58 -0.07 -1.64 -4.22
C MET A 58 -0.17 -3.09 -4.73
N ILE A 59 -1.23 -3.82 -4.38
CA ILE A 59 -1.48 -5.15 -4.92
C ILE A 59 -1.74 -5.08 -6.42
N VAL A 60 -2.66 -4.21 -6.86
CA VAL A 60 -3.04 -4.09 -8.29
C VAL A 60 -1.89 -3.58 -9.14
N ALA A 61 -1.03 -2.69 -8.61
CA ALA A 61 0.15 -2.20 -9.30
C ALA A 61 1.25 -3.27 -9.50
N ARG A 62 1.17 -4.42 -8.80
CA ARG A 62 2.20 -5.46 -8.83
C ARG A 62 1.75 -6.70 -9.60
N PRO A 63 2.39 -7.05 -10.73
CA PRO A 63 2.01 -8.23 -11.51
C PRO A 63 2.25 -9.55 -10.75
N ASP A 64 3.20 -9.58 -9.81
CA ASP A 64 3.52 -10.77 -8.99
C ASP A 64 2.42 -11.20 -8.00
N LEU A 65 1.37 -10.39 -7.85
CA LEU A 65 0.24 -10.61 -6.94
C LEU A 65 -1.10 -10.76 -7.69
N ASN A 66 -1.04 -11.22 -8.94
CA ASN A 66 -2.22 -11.33 -9.81
C ASN A 66 -3.37 -12.15 -9.20
N ASP A 67 -3.04 -13.16 -8.38
CA ASP A 67 -3.99 -13.93 -7.58
C ASP A 67 -4.86 -13.06 -6.64
N LEU A 68 -4.35 -11.92 -6.19
CA LEU A 68 -5.05 -10.98 -5.30
C LEU A 68 -5.67 -9.78 -6.04
N HIS A 69 -5.39 -9.62 -7.34
CA HIS A 69 -5.87 -8.49 -8.13
C HIS A 69 -7.39 -8.44 -8.19
N ARG A 70 -8.04 -9.59 -8.41
CA ARG A 70 -9.50 -9.65 -8.52
C ARG A 70 -10.19 -9.11 -7.26
N ALA A 71 -9.77 -9.59 -6.09
CA ALA A 71 -10.32 -9.15 -4.81
C ALA A 71 -10.01 -7.66 -4.54
N SER A 72 -8.79 -7.23 -4.85
CA SER A 72 -8.39 -5.83 -4.59
C SER A 72 -9.07 -4.84 -5.52
N ARG A 73 -9.27 -5.19 -6.79
CA ARG A 73 -10.05 -4.38 -7.74
C ARG A 73 -11.50 -4.29 -7.33
N GLN A 74 -12.08 -5.39 -6.85
CA GLN A 74 -13.44 -5.38 -6.34
C GLN A 74 -13.57 -4.45 -5.14
N TRP A 75 -12.68 -4.55 -4.16
CA TRP A 75 -12.68 -3.67 -2.99
C TRP A 75 -12.56 -2.20 -3.39
N LEU A 76 -11.62 -1.87 -4.30
CA LEU A 76 -11.45 -0.50 -4.80
C LEU A 76 -12.71 0.01 -5.50
N PHE A 77 -13.34 -0.83 -6.31
CA PHE A 77 -14.59 -0.49 -6.99
C PHE A 77 -15.74 -0.26 -6.00
N GLU A 78 -15.90 -1.13 -5.00
CA GLU A 78 -16.94 -1.01 -3.96
C GLU A 78 -16.76 0.25 -3.11
N HIS A 79 -15.52 0.67 -2.86
CA HIS A 79 -15.21 1.91 -2.15
C HIS A 79 -15.27 3.16 -3.06
N GLY A 80 -15.61 3.02 -4.34
CA GLY A 80 -15.66 4.12 -5.30
C GLY A 80 -14.28 4.68 -5.68
N ILE A 81 -13.21 3.93 -5.39
CA ILE A 81 -11.81 4.28 -5.65
C ILE A 81 -11.41 3.66 -7.00
N ASP A 82 -12.21 3.88 -8.03
CA ASP A 82 -11.82 3.61 -9.41
C ASP A 82 -11.31 4.90 -10.04
N THR A 83 -10.07 5.24 -9.74
CA THR A 83 -9.35 6.29 -10.46
C THR A 83 -7.86 5.97 -10.46
N PHE A 84 -7.42 5.40 -11.59
CA PHE A 84 -6.17 5.84 -12.19
C PHE A 84 -6.31 7.34 -12.51
N GLY A 85 -5.83 8.20 -11.62
CA GLY A 85 -5.69 9.64 -11.90
C GLY A 85 -6.44 10.54 -10.94
N ASP A 86 -5.69 11.49 -10.38
CA ASP A 86 -6.16 12.71 -9.73
C ASP A 86 -6.70 12.60 -8.30
N ARG A 87 -5.75 12.60 -7.36
CA ARG A 87 -5.94 13.16 -6.02
C ARG A 87 -5.91 14.70 -6.13
N GLU A 88 -6.76 15.30 -6.95
CA GLU A 88 -7.03 16.74 -6.91
C GLU A 88 -8.55 16.99 -6.98
N GLY A 89 -9.12 17.23 -5.81
CA GLY A 89 -10.56 17.42 -5.65
C GLY A 89 -10.88 18.04 -4.30
N GLY A 90 -10.06 19.00 -3.86
CA GLY A 90 -10.46 19.88 -2.79
C GLY A 90 -11.62 20.76 -3.27
N ARG A 91 -12.82 20.53 -2.71
CA ARG A 91 -13.64 21.64 -2.19
C ARG A 91 -14.75 21.14 -1.29
N ARG A 92 -14.57 21.43 0.00
CA ARG A 92 -15.65 21.78 0.91
C ARG A 92 -16.33 23.05 0.35
N ASN A 93 -17.63 23.00 0.11
CA ASN A 93 -18.66 23.87 0.68
C ASN A 93 -20.00 23.67 -0.03
#